data_AF-A0A7W8MHK6-F1
#
_entry.id   AF-A0A7W8MHK6-F1
#
_cell.length_a   1.000
_cell.length_b   1.000
_cell.length_c   1.000
_cell.angle_alpha   90.00
_cell.angle_beta   90.00
_cell.angle_gamma   90.00
#
_symmetry.space_group_name_H-M   'P 1'
#
loop_
_entity.id
_entity.type
_entity.pdbx_description
1 polymer ?
#
loop_
_entity_poly.entity_id
_entity_poly.type
_entity_poly.pdbx_seq_one_letter_code
_entity_poly.pdbx_strand_id
1 'polypeptide(L)'
;MKLFTIGYEGEPQAAVIDRLKAAGVAVLADVRAVAASRRAGFSKTVLGSSLADAGIEYVHLRDLGTPKAGRDAARKGRIGEMRAIFAEHMQEPPSQLAFERLREIARDRPTALLCFEADHAGCHRSALAERLQAEDGFEVVNL
;
A
#
# COMPACT_ATOMS: atom_id res chain seq x y z
N MET A 1 13.88 8.36 -8.46
CA MET A 1 13.42 8.42 -7.05
C MET A 1 12.86 7.06 -6.68
N LYS A 2 12.99 6.64 -5.42
CA LYS A 2 12.54 5.30 -4.99
C LYS A 2 11.11 5.34 -4.46
N LEU A 3 10.32 4.35 -4.88
CA LEU A 3 9.02 4.03 -4.29
C LEU A 3 9.14 2.65 -3.63
N PHE A 4 8.84 2.57 -2.34
CA PHE A 4 8.92 1.32 -1.62
C PHE A 4 7.56 0.62 -1.62
N THR A 5 7.55 -0.70 -1.49
CA THR A 5 6.34 -1.47 -1.20
C THR A 5 6.59 -2.42 -0.04
N ILE A 6 5.58 -2.66 0.79
CA ILE A 6 5.70 -3.58 1.92
C ILE A 6 4.38 -4.29 2.19
N GLY A 7 4.51 -5.59 2.46
CA GLY A 7 3.43 -6.45 2.93
C GLY A 7 3.69 -6.81 4.37
N TYR A 8 2.66 -6.78 5.21
CA TYR A 8 2.87 -7.16 6.60
C TYR A 8 2.66 -8.65 6.84
N GLU A 9 1.92 -9.41 6.01
CA GLU A 9 1.63 -10.85 6.20
C GLU A 9 2.84 -11.64 6.71
N GLY A 10 2.65 -12.46 7.75
CA GLY A 10 3.72 -13.20 8.41
C GLY A 10 4.58 -12.38 9.39
N GLU A 11 4.71 -11.06 9.22
CA GLU A 11 5.61 -10.20 10.03
C GLU A 11 4.93 -9.46 11.21
N PRO A 12 5.57 -9.37 12.39
CA PRO A 12 5.09 -8.50 13.46
C PRO A 12 5.27 -7.01 13.11
N GLN A 13 4.50 -6.15 13.78
CA GLN A 13 4.52 -4.70 13.54
C GLN A 13 5.92 -4.09 13.70
N ALA A 14 6.67 -4.51 14.72
CA ALA A 14 8.03 -4.03 14.96
C ALA A 14 8.96 -4.30 13.77
N ALA A 15 8.93 -5.52 13.21
CA ALA A 15 9.75 -5.88 12.06
C ALA A 15 9.41 -5.06 10.80
N VAL A 16 8.12 -4.76 10.58
CA VAL A 16 7.68 -3.87 9.50
C VAL A 16 8.22 -2.45 9.71
N ILE A 17 8.12 -1.91 10.92
CA ILE A 17 8.63 -0.57 11.25
C ILE A 17 10.16 -0.52 11.07
N ASP A 18 10.89 -1.55 11.50
CA ASP A 18 12.35 -1.60 11.37
C ASP A 18 12.79 -1.61 9.89
N ARG A 19 12.09 -2.37 9.03
CA ARG A 19 12.35 -2.37 7.58
C ARG A 19 12.08 -1.01 6.94
N LEU A 20 10.99 -0.34 7.34
CA LEU A 20 10.69 1.01 6.86
C LEU A 20 11.77 2.02 7.26
N LYS A 21 12.24 1.96 8.51
CA LYS A 21 13.32 2.82 9.01
C LYS A 21 14.64 2.55 8.29
N ALA A 22 15.01 1.28 8.12
CA ALA A 22 16.22 0.88 7.42
C ALA A 22 16.23 1.35 5.95
N ALA A 23 15.05 1.39 5.32
CA ALA A 23 14.88 1.90 3.96
C ALA A 23 14.82 3.44 3.86
N GLY A 24 14.78 4.15 4.98
CA GLY A 24 14.64 5.61 5.01
C GLY A 24 13.26 6.10 4.57
N VAL A 25 12.22 5.28 4.76
CA VAL A 25 10.83 5.67 4.45
C VAL A 25 10.37 6.76 5.41
N ALA A 26 9.85 7.86 4.86
CA ALA A 26 9.28 8.97 5.62
C ALA A 26 7.75 8.90 5.69
N VAL A 27 7.09 8.28 4.70
CA VAL A 27 5.63 8.14 4.65
C VAL A 27 5.22 6.71 4.33
N LEU A 28 4.34 6.14 5.16
CA LEU A 28 3.64 4.90 4.86
C LEU A 28 2.25 5.21 4.31
N ALA A 29 2.05 4.97 3.02
CA ALA A 29 0.75 5.04 2.37
C ALA A 29 0.02 3.68 2.53
N ASP A 30 -0.93 3.63 3.45
CA ASP A 30 -1.85 2.50 3.58
C ASP A 30 -2.87 2.55 2.44
N VAL A 31 -2.75 1.60 1.51
CA VAL A 31 -3.65 1.46 0.36
C VAL A 31 -4.71 0.39 0.60
N ARG A 32 -4.91 -0.07 1.84
CA ARG A 32 -5.98 -1.03 2.16
C ARG A 32 -7.35 -0.35 2.07
N ALA A 33 -8.29 -0.99 1.40
CA ALA A 33 -9.70 -0.57 1.43
C ALA A 33 -10.30 -0.66 2.85
N VAL A 34 -9.79 -1.58 3.67
CA VAL A 34 -10.18 -1.76 5.07
C VAL A 34 -8.92 -1.78 5.93
N ALA A 35 -8.63 -0.66 6.59
CA ALA A 35 -7.49 -0.52 7.53
C ALA A 35 -7.79 -1.11 8.92
N ALA A 36 -8.60 -2.16 8.98
CA ALA A 36 -8.82 -2.97 10.16
C ALA A 36 -8.13 -4.31 9.94
N SER A 37 -7.29 -4.71 10.89
CA SER A 37 -6.52 -5.96 10.83
C SER A 37 -6.71 -6.73 12.13
N ARG A 38 -6.80 -8.07 12.02
CA ARG A 38 -6.75 -8.97 13.17
C ARG A 38 -5.33 -9.21 13.68
N ARG A 39 -4.33 -8.78 12.91
CA ARG A 39 -2.93 -8.91 13.29
C ARG A 39 -2.56 -7.76 14.22
N ALA A 40 -2.00 -8.10 15.38
CA ALA A 40 -1.64 -7.15 16.42
C ALA A 40 -0.79 -6.01 15.84
N GLY A 41 -1.13 -4.77 16.19
CA GLY A 41 -0.43 -3.57 15.72
C GLY A 41 -0.89 -3.00 14.37
N PHE A 42 -1.64 -3.75 13.55
CA PHE A 42 -1.96 -3.31 12.17
C PHE A 42 -3.36 -2.71 11.99
N SER A 43 -4.09 -2.40 13.06
CA SER A 43 -5.29 -1.55 13.00
C SER A 43 -4.88 -0.10 12.77
N LYS A 44 -5.68 0.67 12.02
CA LYS A 44 -5.38 2.06 11.63
C LYS A 44 -4.81 2.92 12.75
N THR A 45 -5.50 2.99 13.90
CA THR A 45 -5.12 3.85 15.02
C THR A 45 -3.81 3.40 15.66
N VAL A 46 -3.65 2.10 15.92
CA VAL A 46 -2.43 1.56 16.56
C VAL A 46 -1.24 1.70 15.63
N LEU A 47 -1.41 1.35 14.35
CA LEU A 47 -0.37 1.48 13.35
C LEU A 47 0.08 2.92 13.18
N GLY A 48 -0.87 3.86 13.07
CA GLY A 48 -0.56 5.29 12.96
C GLY A 48 0.21 5.81 14.16
N SER A 49 -0.16 5.43 15.38
CA SER A 49 0.57 5.83 16.60
C SER A 49 2.01 5.30 16.60
N SER A 50 2.20 4.01 16.34
CA SER A 50 3.55 3.42 16.36
C SER A 50 4.46 3.95 15.25
N LEU A 51 3.89 4.31 14.09
CA LEU A 51 4.65 4.96 13.02
C LEU A 51 5.03 6.39 13.39
N ALA A 52 4.13 7.14 14.01
CA ALA A 52 4.43 8.49 14.51
C ALA A 52 5.56 8.46 15.55
N ASP A 53 5.53 7.51 16.49
CA ASP A 53 6.62 7.29 17.46
C ASP A 53 7.95 6.95 16.77
N ALA A 54 7.90 6.33 15.59
CA ALA A 54 9.06 6.00 14.76
C ALA A 54 9.46 7.14 13.80
N GLY A 55 8.77 8.28 13.81
CA GLY A 55 9.02 9.41 12.90
C GLY A 55 8.55 9.19 11.46
N ILE A 56 7.64 8.24 11.23
CA ILE A 56 7.07 7.92 9.92
C ILE A 56 5.63 8.43 9.85
N GLU A 57 5.32 9.23 8.85
CA GLU A 57 3.94 9.68 8.64
C GLU A 57 3.07 8.54 8.12
N TYR A 58 1.85 8.44 8.65
CA TYR A 58 0.86 7.47 8.20
C TYR A 58 -0.27 8.15 7.42
N VAL A 59 -0.46 7.76 6.16
CA VAL A 59 -1.55 8.25 5.31
C VAL A 59 -2.39 7.08 4.85
N HIS A 60 -3.71 7.15 5.03
CA HIS A 60 -4.63 6.11 4.58
C HIS A 60 -5.37 6.54 3.33
N LEU A 61 -5.04 5.93 2.18
CA LEU A 61 -5.66 6.18 0.88
C LEU A 61 -6.64 5.05 0.56
N ARG A 62 -7.78 5.06 1.27
CA ARG A 62 -8.85 4.04 1.18
C ARG A 62 -9.23 3.72 -0.26
N ASP A 63 -9.37 4.74 -1.09
CA ASP A 63 -9.90 4.61 -2.46
C ASP A 63 -8.88 3.96 -3.41
N LEU A 64 -7.65 3.71 -2.96
CA LEU A 64 -6.66 2.90 -3.68
C LEU A 64 -6.70 1.42 -3.30
N GLY A 65 -7.64 1.02 -2.44
CA GLY A 65 -7.75 -0.34 -1.98
C GLY A 65 -8.65 -1.21 -2.84
N THR A 66 -8.31 -2.50 -2.90
CA THR A 66 -9.11 -3.48 -3.65
C THR A 66 -10.56 -3.52 -3.14
N PRO A 67 -11.58 -3.37 -4.01
CA PRO A 67 -12.99 -3.54 -3.65
C PRO A 67 -13.30 -4.91 -3.03
N LYS A 68 -14.45 -5.05 -2.37
CA LYS A 68 -14.84 -6.32 -1.71
C LYS A 68 -14.82 -7.51 -2.68
N ALA A 69 -15.39 -7.35 -3.87
CA ALA A 69 -15.40 -8.40 -4.89
C ALA A 69 -13.97 -8.83 -5.28
N GLY A 70 -13.08 -7.87 -5.52
CA GLY A 70 -11.67 -8.15 -5.83
C GLY A 70 -10.93 -8.83 -4.67
N ARG A 71 -11.18 -8.41 -3.41
CA ARG A 71 -10.62 -9.10 -2.23
C ARG A 71 -11.13 -10.54 -2.12
N ASP A 72 -12.40 -10.78 -2.41
CA ASP A 72 -12.98 -12.12 -2.38
C ASP A 72 -12.44 -13.01 -3.52
N ALA A 73 -12.12 -12.42 -4.68
CA ALA A 73 -11.41 -13.11 -5.77
C ALA A 73 -9.96 -13.47 -5.39
N ALA A 74 -9.21 -12.53 -4.82
CA ALA A 74 -7.84 -12.78 -4.34
C ALA A 74 -7.77 -13.92 -3.32
N ARG A 75 -8.68 -13.94 -2.34
CA ARG A 75 -8.77 -15.02 -1.34
C ARG A 75 -9.04 -16.40 -1.95
N LYS A 76 -9.65 -16.46 -3.14
CA LYS A 76 -9.91 -17.69 -3.88
C LYS A 76 -8.80 -18.02 -4.88
N GLY A 77 -7.67 -17.31 -4.85
CA GLY A 77 -6.55 -17.48 -5.77
C GLY A 77 -6.80 -16.95 -7.19
N ARG A 78 -7.90 -16.22 -7.42
CA ARG A 78 -8.28 -15.72 -8.76
C ARG A 78 -7.67 -14.34 -9.00
N ILE A 79 -6.35 -14.30 -9.13
CA ILE A 79 -5.58 -13.06 -9.23
C ILE A 79 -5.95 -12.25 -10.47
N GLY A 80 -6.21 -12.91 -11.62
CA GLY A 80 -6.65 -12.23 -12.84
C GLY A 80 -7.98 -11.49 -12.68
N GLU A 81 -8.97 -12.13 -12.04
CA GLU A 81 -10.26 -11.51 -11.72
C GLU A 81 -10.10 -10.34 -10.74
N MET A 82 -9.26 -10.49 -9.72
CA MET A 82 -8.95 -9.39 -8.80
C MET A 82 -8.32 -8.21 -9.54
N ARG A 83 -7.33 -8.45 -10.42
CA ARG A 83 -6.67 -7.39 -11.21
C ARG A 83 -7.67 -6.66 -12.12
N ALA A 84 -8.58 -7.38 -12.77
CA ALA A 84 -9.63 -6.78 -13.60
C ALA A 84 -10.56 -5.86 -12.77
N ILE A 85 -11.08 -6.37 -11.66
CA ILE A 85 -11.94 -5.59 -10.75
C ILE A 85 -11.20 -4.36 -10.20
N PHE A 86 -9.93 -4.51 -9.84
CA PHE A 86 -9.13 -3.39 -9.35
C PHE A 86 -8.87 -2.34 -10.44
N ALA A 87 -8.61 -2.76 -11.68
CA ALA A 87 -8.41 -1.83 -12.79
C ALA A 87 -9.66 -1.00 -13.10
N GLU A 88 -10.86 -1.61 -13.06
CA GLU A 88 -12.14 -0.91 -13.17
C GLU A 88 -12.33 0.09 -12.03
N HIS A 89 -12.08 -0.34 -10.79
CA HIS A 89 -12.13 0.53 -9.61
C HIS A 89 -11.21 1.75 -9.71
N MET A 90 -10.03 1.59 -10.32
CA MET A 90 -9.09 2.69 -10.55
C MET A 90 -9.57 3.72 -11.59
N GLN A 91 -10.64 3.44 -12.34
CA GLN A 91 -11.28 4.41 -13.24
C GLN A 91 -12.27 5.33 -12.51
N GLU A 92 -12.67 5.00 -11.28
CA GLU A 92 -13.61 5.82 -10.53
C GLU A 92 -12.96 7.16 -10.10
N PRO A 93 -13.70 8.29 -10.13
CA PRO A 93 -13.15 9.60 -9.76
C PRO A 93 -12.49 9.66 -8.36
N PRO A 94 -13.03 9.03 -7.30
CA PRO A 94 -12.37 8.99 -5.99
C PRO A 94 -11.00 8.29 -6.04
N SER A 95 -10.90 7.18 -6.79
CA SER A 95 -9.66 6.43 -6.96
C SER A 95 -8.61 7.24 -7.72
N GLN A 96 -9.03 7.99 -8.74
CA GLN A 96 -8.15 8.89 -9.49
C GLN A 96 -7.61 10.02 -8.60
N LEU A 97 -8.47 10.67 -7.82
CA LEU A 97 -8.07 11.71 -6.87
C LEU A 97 -7.11 11.18 -5.80
N ALA A 98 -7.39 10.00 -5.24
CA ALA A 98 -6.49 9.36 -4.28
C ALA A 98 -5.15 8.96 -4.91
N PHE A 99 -5.14 8.61 -6.19
CA PHE A 99 -3.92 8.26 -6.92
C PHE A 99 -3.04 9.48 -7.18
N GLU A 100 -3.62 10.61 -7.58
CA GLU A 100 -2.88 11.87 -7.70
C GLU A 100 -2.33 12.30 -6.34
N ARG A 101 -3.10 12.12 -5.25
CA ARG A 101 -2.59 12.38 -3.90
C ARG A 101 -1.41 11.48 -3.53
N LEU A 102 -1.46 10.20 -3.86
CA LEU A 102 -0.34 9.28 -3.66
C LEU A 102 0.90 9.74 -4.44
N ARG A 103 0.71 10.11 -5.71
CA ARG A 103 1.77 10.59 -6.59
C ARG A 103 2.44 11.84 -6.03
N GLU A 104 1.67 12.83 -5.57
CA GLU A 104 2.21 14.03 -4.92
C GLU A 104 3.08 13.68 -3.71
N ILE A 105 2.57 12.83 -2.81
CA ILE A 105 3.28 12.40 -1.60
C ILE A 105 4.59 11.68 -1.99
N ALA A 106 4.53 10.74 -2.93
CA ALA A 106 5.69 9.97 -3.37
C ALA A 106 6.73 10.83 -4.10
N ARG A 107 6.32 11.94 -4.72
CA ARG A 107 7.23 12.89 -5.36
C ARG A 107 7.98 13.78 -4.37
N ASP A 108 7.34 14.07 -3.24
CA ASP A 108 7.88 14.94 -2.19
C ASP A 108 8.80 14.16 -1.22
N ARG A 109 8.38 12.95 -0.83
CA ARG A 109 9.05 12.19 0.25
C ARG A 109 9.17 10.70 -0.03
N PRO A 110 10.22 10.02 0.50
CA PRO A 110 10.36 8.56 0.42
C PRO A 110 9.12 7.85 0.97
N THR A 111 8.38 7.18 0.10
CA THR A 111 7.05 6.64 0.41
C THR A 111 7.02 5.13 0.23
N ALA A 112 6.37 4.41 1.16
CA ALA A 112 6.09 2.98 1.04
C ALA A 112 4.59 2.71 0.89
N LEU A 113 4.23 1.86 -0.07
CA LEU A 113 2.86 1.34 -0.22
C LEU A 113 2.65 0.12 0.68
N LEU A 114 1.68 0.18 1.59
CA LEU A 114 1.33 -0.93 2.48
C LEU A 114 0.10 -1.69 1.98
N CYS A 115 0.23 -3.00 1.77
CA CYS A 115 -0.91 -3.94 1.66
C CYS A 115 -0.77 -5.10 2.66
N PHE A 116 -1.72 -6.05 2.66
CA PHE A 116 -1.67 -7.19 3.58
C PHE A 116 -0.63 -8.21 3.14
N GLU A 117 -0.74 -8.66 1.90
CA GLU A 117 -0.06 -9.80 1.29
C GLU A 117 1.46 -9.67 1.36
N ALA A 118 2.19 -10.73 1.74
CA ALA A 118 3.66 -10.67 1.76
C ALA A 118 4.20 -10.55 0.33
N ASP A 119 3.71 -11.42 -0.57
CA ASP A 119 4.04 -11.40 -1.99
C ASP A 119 3.36 -10.22 -2.71
N HIS A 120 4.16 -9.45 -3.44
CA HIS A 120 3.68 -8.32 -4.23
C HIS A 120 3.08 -8.76 -5.58
N ALA A 121 3.53 -9.88 -6.18
CA ALA A 121 3.23 -10.25 -7.57
C ALA A 121 1.73 -10.33 -7.91
N GLY A 122 0.91 -10.63 -6.90
CA GLY A 122 -0.55 -10.67 -7.00
C GLY A 122 -1.30 -9.59 -6.21
N CYS A 123 -0.63 -8.63 -5.56
CA CYS A 123 -1.30 -7.59 -4.75
C CYS A 123 -1.64 -6.35 -5.60
N HIS A 124 -2.73 -5.66 -5.25
CA HIS A 124 -3.09 -4.34 -5.81
C HIS A 124 -2.00 -3.28 -5.63
N ARG A 125 -1.15 -3.39 -4.59
CA ARG A 125 -0.01 -2.48 -4.41
C ARG A 125 0.96 -2.52 -5.60
N SER A 126 1.12 -3.67 -6.25
CA SER A 126 1.97 -3.77 -7.45
C SER A 126 1.36 -3.02 -8.62
N ALA A 127 0.04 -3.08 -8.82
CA ALA A 127 -0.60 -2.30 -9.88
C ALA A 127 -0.41 -0.78 -9.70
N LEU A 128 -0.46 -0.29 -8.45
CA LEU A 128 -0.17 1.11 -8.13
C LEU A 128 1.30 1.46 -8.36
N ALA A 129 2.22 0.60 -7.91
CA ALA A 129 3.66 0.81 -8.05
C ALA A 129 4.11 0.75 -9.52
N GLU A 130 3.60 -0.22 -10.29
CA GLU A 130 3.81 -0.37 -11.74
C GLU A 130 3.35 0.89 -12.48
N ARG A 131 2.19 1.44 -12.11
CA ARG A 131 1.67 2.67 -12.71
C ARG A 131 2.56 3.88 -12.43
N LEU A 132 2.98 4.08 -11.17
CA LEU A 132 3.92 5.14 -10.79
C LEU A 132 5.28 4.95 -11.47
N GLN A 133 5.76 3.72 -11.60
CA GLN A 133 6.99 3.43 -12.35
C GLN A 133 6.86 3.83 -13.82
N ALA A 134 5.76 3.46 -14.48
CA ALA A 134 5.55 3.72 -15.89
C ALA A 134 5.28 5.20 -16.20
N GLU A 135 4.47 5.88 -15.39
CA GLU A 135 4.06 7.26 -15.64
C GLU A 135 5.03 8.30 -15.06
N ASP A 136 5.76 7.96 -13.99
CA ASP A 136 6.57 8.91 -13.21
C ASP A 136 8.05 8.51 -13.07
N GLY A 137 8.44 7.32 -13.55
CA GLY A 137 9.84 6.86 -13.54
C GLY A 137 10.38 6.47 -12.16
N PHE A 138 9.51 6.08 -11.22
CA PHE A 138 9.94 5.56 -9.92
C PHE A 138 10.70 4.24 -10.04
N GLU A 139 11.78 4.11 -9.28
CA GLU A 139 12.43 2.83 -9.02
C GLU A 139 11.66 2.12 -7.90
N VAL A 140 10.97 1.03 -8.23
CA VAL A 140 10.17 0.27 -7.25
C VAL A 140 11.06 -0.69 -6.48
N VAL A 141 11.04 -0.57 -5.15
CA VAL A 141 11.78 -1.44 -4.23
C VAL A 141 10.80 -2.16 -3.32
N ASN A 142 10.71 -3.49 -3.45
CA ASN A 142 9.91 -4.31 -2.55
C ASN A 142 10.75 -4.61 -1.30
N LEU A 143 10.31 -4.07 -0.16
CA LEU A 143 10.98 -4.26 1.13
C LEU A 143 10.75 -5.65 1.66
#